data_AF-A0AA91FQJ1-F1
#
_entry.id   AF-A0AA91FQJ1-F1
#
_cell.length_a   1.000
_cell.length_b   1.000
_cell.length_c   1.000
_cell.angle_alpha   90.00
_cell.angle_beta   90.00
_cell.angle_gamma   90.00
#
_symmetry.space_group_name_H-M   'P 1'
#
loop_
_entity.id
_entity.type
_entity.pdbx_description
1 polymer ?
#
loop_
_entity_poly.entity_id
_entity_poly.type
_entity_poly.pdbx_seq_one_letter_code
_entity_poly.pdbx_strand_id
1 'polypeptide(L)'
;MKYSFIVFLLLVLTGCNPADEIMSAWSGYFQDMVLKSMSGGEHEKKVKAEFKKVIDKSVKELEAMNDTEIDEVYKKIDSHLKDGDMSMYDYNSIMAVINQHKQKINNK
;
A
#
# COMPACT_ATOMS: atom_id res chain seq x y z
N MET A 1 39.20 -11.25 -9.42
CA MET A 1 37.74 -11.03 -9.28
C MET A 1 37.50 -9.53 -9.20
N LYS A 2 37.24 -8.86 -10.34
CA LYS A 2 37.21 -7.38 -10.45
C LYS A 2 35.85 -6.81 -10.89
N TYR A 3 34.75 -7.55 -10.70
CA TYR A 3 33.43 -7.12 -11.18
C TYR A 3 32.33 -7.06 -10.10
N SER A 4 32.65 -7.22 -8.81
CA SER A 4 31.63 -7.15 -7.75
C SER A 4 31.17 -5.75 -7.37
N PHE A 5 31.86 -4.68 -7.79
CA PHE A 5 31.52 -3.32 -7.36
C PHE A 5 30.58 -2.59 -8.34
N ILE A 6 30.51 -3.03 -9.60
CA ILE A 6 29.77 -2.32 -10.66
C ILE A 6 28.27 -2.67 -10.63
N VAL A 7 27.92 -3.89 -10.19
CA VAL A 7 26.50 -4.31 -10.10
C VAL A 7 25.77 -3.59 -8.96
N PHE A 8 26.47 -3.27 -7.86
CA PHE A 8 25.89 -2.55 -6.74
C PHE A 8 25.70 -1.05 -7.03
N LEU A 9 26.53 -0.48 -7.91
CA LEU A 9 26.50 0.94 -8.26
C LEU A 9 25.35 1.31 -9.24
N LEU A 10 24.80 0.33 -9.96
CA LEU A 10 23.70 0.55 -10.93
C LEU A 10 22.30 0.58 -10.28
N LEU A 11 22.14 0.02 -9.08
CA LEU A 11 20.86 0.02 -8.34
C LEU A 11 20.57 1.35 -7.61
N VAL A 12 21.56 2.23 -7.48
CA VAL A 12 21.47 3.46 -6.67
C VAL A 12 21.12 4.70 -7.52
N LEU A 13 21.07 4.60 -8.85
CA LEU A 13 20.99 5.77 -9.75
C LEU A 13 19.74 5.86 -10.64
N THR A 14 18.71 5.04 -10.43
CA THR A 14 17.44 5.20 -11.16
C THR A 14 16.29 5.37 -10.17
N GLY A 15 15.76 6.60 -10.12
CA GLY A 15 14.60 6.95 -9.32
C GLY A 15 13.37 6.14 -9.74
N CYS A 16 12.54 5.80 -8.75
CA CYS A 16 11.42 4.87 -8.83
C CYS A 16 11.89 3.40 -8.99
N ASN A 17 12.22 2.76 -7.87
CA ASN A 17 12.88 1.46 -7.86
C ASN A 17 11.82 0.34 -7.80
N PRO A 18 11.64 -0.48 -8.86
CA PRO A 18 10.74 -1.65 -8.83
C PRO A 18 11.15 -2.67 -7.75
N ALA A 19 12.39 -2.62 -7.28
CA ALA A 19 12.85 -3.38 -6.12
C ALA A 19 12.10 -3.04 -4.82
N ASP A 20 11.70 -1.77 -4.64
CA ASP A 20 10.93 -1.33 -3.46
C ASP A 20 9.48 -1.82 -3.52
N GLU A 21 8.85 -1.82 -4.70
CA GLU A 21 7.53 -2.44 -4.90
C GLU A 21 7.56 -3.95 -4.67
N ILE A 22 8.58 -4.63 -5.19
CA ILE A 22 8.74 -6.08 -4.99
C ILE A 22 8.99 -6.40 -3.51
N MET A 23 9.84 -5.63 -2.82
CA MET A 23 10.09 -5.81 -1.37
C MET A 23 8.85 -5.51 -0.52
N SER A 24 8.08 -4.47 -0.87
CA SER A 24 6.83 -4.15 -0.15
C SER A 24 5.75 -5.19 -0.39
N ALA A 25 5.62 -5.74 -1.61
CA ALA A 25 4.76 -6.89 -1.88
C ALA A 25 5.18 -8.13 -1.10
N TRP A 26 6.49 -8.44 -1.06
CA TRP A 26 7.03 -9.59 -0.33
C TRP A 26 6.82 -9.49 1.19
N SER A 27 7.04 -8.31 1.76
CA SER A 27 6.81 -8.06 3.19
C SER A 27 5.32 -8.12 3.54
N GLY A 28 4.44 -7.59 2.70
CA GLY A 28 2.99 -7.72 2.85
C GLY A 28 2.53 -9.18 2.84
N TYR A 29 3.07 -9.99 1.91
CA TYR A 29 2.81 -11.42 1.86
C TYR A 29 3.26 -12.14 3.14
N PHE A 30 4.45 -11.81 3.67
CA PHE A 30 4.95 -12.38 4.92
C PHE A 30 4.08 -12.00 6.13
N GLN A 31 3.61 -10.76 6.19
CA GLN A 31 2.70 -10.31 7.25
C GLN A 31 1.35 -11.04 7.18
N ASP A 32 0.80 -11.23 5.98
CA ASP A 32 -0.41 -12.03 5.77
C ASP A 32 -0.20 -13.50 6.19
N MET A 33 0.97 -14.08 5.89
CA MET A 33 1.33 -15.43 6.32
C MET A 33 1.45 -15.54 7.84
N VAL A 34 2.04 -14.54 8.51
CA VAL A 34 2.13 -14.47 9.97
C VAL A 34 0.73 -14.33 10.58
N LEU A 35 -0.11 -13.44 10.05
CA LEU A 35 -1.51 -13.27 10.46
C LEU A 35 -2.29 -14.59 10.35
N LYS A 36 -2.16 -15.30 9.21
CA LYS A 36 -2.74 -16.64 9.01
C LYS A 36 -2.26 -17.64 10.05
N SER A 37 -0.96 -17.66 10.34
CA SER A 37 -0.34 -18.62 11.26
C SER A 37 -0.71 -18.39 12.73
N MET A 38 -0.92 -17.14 13.15
CA MET A 38 -1.13 -16.79 14.56
C MET A 38 -2.59 -16.88 15.00
N SER A 39 -3.55 -16.86 14.08
CA SER A 39 -4.90 -16.44 14.43
C SER A 39 -6.05 -17.24 13.83
N GLY A 40 -5.76 -18.16 12.91
CA GLY A 40 -6.79 -18.88 12.16
C GLY A 40 -7.60 -17.96 11.23
N GLY A 41 -8.20 -18.52 10.18
CA GLY A 41 -8.81 -17.74 9.09
C GLY A 41 -9.94 -16.77 9.50
N GLU A 42 -10.48 -16.84 10.72
CA GLU A 42 -11.50 -15.89 11.21
C GLU A 42 -10.89 -14.55 11.65
N HIS A 43 -9.69 -14.55 12.22
CA HIS A 43 -9.02 -13.32 12.65
C HIS A 43 -8.40 -12.59 11.47
N GLU A 44 -7.87 -13.29 10.46
CA GLU A 44 -7.47 -12.70 9.17
C GLU A 44 -8.63 -11.91 8.55
N LYS A 45 -9.84 -12.50 8.50
CA LYS A 45 -11.04 -11.80 8.00
C LYS A 45 -11.39 -10.56 8.81
N LYS A 46 -11.25 -10.60 10.14
CA LYS A 46 -11.48 -9.43 11.01
C LYS A 46 -10.48 -8.31 10.72
N VAL A 47 -9.18 -8.65 10.60
CA VAL A 47 -8.13 -7.67 10.28
C VAL A 47 -8.38 -7.03 8.91
N LYS A 48 -8.66 -7.84 7.88
CA LYS A 48 -8.98 -7.33 6.54
C LYS A 48 -10.25 -6.46 6.51
N ALA A 49 -11.26 -6.81 7.31
CA ALA A 49 -12.46 -5.97 7.47
C ALA A 49 -12.13 -4.61 8.13
N GLU A 50 -11.22 -4.57 9.10
CA GLU A 50 -10.76 -3.32 9.71
C GLU A 50 -9.96 -2.46 8.73
N PHE A 51 -9.08 -3.05 7.90
CA PHE A 51 -8.38 -2.33 6.84
C PHE A 51 -9.33 -1.60 5.89
N LYS A 52 -10.38 -2.29 5.46
CA LYS A 52 -11.42 -1.68 4.63
C LYS A 52 -12.10 -0.51 5.33
N LYS A 53 -12.46 -0.64 6.61
CA LYS A 53 -13.06 0.47 7.39
C LYS A 53 -12.13 1.67 7.49
N VAL A 54 -10.83 1.45 7.66
CA VAL A 54 -9.83 2.53 7.74
C VAL A 54 -9.68 3.26 6.41
N ILE A 55 -9.64 2.52 5.29
CA ILE A 55 -9.62 3.09 3.95
C ILE A 55 -10.90 3.91 3.71
N ASP A 56 -12.08 3.33 3.92
CA ASP A 56 -13.37 4.00 3.73
C ASP A 56 -13.47 5.30 4.55
N LYS A 57 -13.01 5.27 5.80
CA LYS A 57 -12.95 6.46 6.65
C LYS A 57 -12.01 7.52 6.08
N SER A 58 -10.83 7.11 5.63
CA SER A 58 -9.82 8.04 5.13
C SER A 58 -10.20 8.67 3.78
N VAL A 59 -10.93 7.93 2.93
CA VAL A 59 -11.53 8.46 1.70
C VAL A 59 -12.58 9.53 2.03
N LYS A 60 -13.49 9.27 2.98
CA LYS A 60 -14.46 10.28 3.43
C LYS A 60 -13.81 11.54 3.99
N GLU A 61 -12.67 11.39 4.68
CA GLU A 61 -11.89 12.54 5.14
C GLU A 61 -11.33 13.35 3.97
N LEU A 62 -10.83 12.71 2.90
CA LEU A 62 -10.40 13.40 1.68
C LEU A 62 -11.56 14.12 0.97
N GLU A 63 -12.74 13.49 0.90
CA GLU A 63 -13.96 14.13 0.38
C GLU A 63 -14.34 15.37 1.19
N ALA A 64 -14.31 15.27 2.53
CA ALA A 64 -14.59 16.39 3.42
C ALA A 64 -13.54 17.51 3.31
N MET A 65 -12.30 17.17 2.93
CA MET A 65 -11.23 18.13 2.64
C MET A 65 -11.33 18.74 1.23
N ASN A 66 -12.36 18.40 0.45
CA ASN A 66 -12.53 18.80 -0.95
C ASN A 66 -11.32 18.46 -1.83
N ASP A 67 -10.77 17.25 -1.66
CA ASP A 67 -9.69 16.77 -2.51
C ASP A 67 -10.12 16.73 -3.98
N THR A 68 -9.48 17.53 -4.82
CA THR A 68 -9.75 17.61 -6.26
C THR A 68 -9.19 16.43 -7.05
N GLU A 69 -8.28 15.65 -6.46
CA GLU A 69 -7.60 14.52 -7.11
C GLU A 69 -8.06 13.15 -6.54
N ILE A 70 -9.18 13.11 -5.81
CA ILE A 70 -9.65 11.89 -5.13
C ILE A 70 -9.91 10.70 -6.07
N ASP A 71 -10.15 10.96 -7.36
CA ASP A 71 -10.27 9.93 -8.39
C ASP A 71 -9.03 9.02 -8.49
N GLU A 72 -7.83 9.52 -8.16
CA GLU A 72 -6.62 8.71 -8.13
C GLU A 72 -6.65 7.67 -7.00
N VAL A 73 -7.19 8.06 -5.84
CA VAL A 73 -7.40 7.17 -4.70
C VAL A 73 -8.42 6.09 -5.06
N TYR A 74 -9.53 6.45 -5.69
CA TYR A 74 -10.53 5.49 -6.15
C TYR A 74 -9.99 4.50 -7.17
N LYS A 75 -9.20 4.95 -8.15
CA LYS A 75 -8.52 4.06 -9.11
C LYS A 75 -7.57 3.09 -8.42
N LYS A 76 -6.84 3.55 -7.40
CA LYS A 76 -5.92 2.69 -6.64
C LYS A 76 -6.69 1.62 -5.86
N ILE A 77 -7.77 2.03 -5.19
CA ILE A 77 -8.69 1.12 -4.50
C ILE A 77 -9.22 0.04 -5.45
N ASP A 78 -9.75 0.45 -6.61
CA ASP A 78 -10.28 -0.49 -7.62
C ASP A 78 -9.22 -1.44 -8.18
N SER A 79 -7.98 -0.96 -8.38
CA SER A 79 -6.89 -1.79 -8.89
C SER A 79 -6.46 -2.89 -7.92
N HIS A 80 -6.63 -2.66 -6.61
CA HIS A 80 -6.18 -3.56 -5.55
C HIS A 80 -7.31 -4.39 -4.93
N LEU A 81 -8.58 -4.02 -5.13
CA LEU A 81 -9.74 -4.72 -4.54
C LEU A 81 -10.51 -5.65 -5.50
N LYS A 82 -10.10 -5.76 -6.76
CA LYS A 82 -10.82 -6.54 -7.78
C LYS A 82 -11.04 -8.02 -7.41
N ASP A 83 -10.14 -8.61 -6.64
CA ASP A 83 -10.22 -10.03 -6.26
C ASP A 83 -10.94 -10.25 -4.91
N GLY A 84 -11.44 -9.18 -4.28
CA GLY A 84 -12.23 -9.23 -3.03
C GLY A 84 -11.43 -9.61 -1.78
N ASP A 85 -10.14 -9.95 -1.93
CA ASP A 85 -9.22 -10.21 -0.82
C ASP A 85 -8.19 -9.08 -0.71
N MET A 86 -8.26 -8.31 0.39
CA MET A 86 -7.35 -7.19 0.63
C MET A 86 -6.14 -7.68 1.41
N SER A 87 -4.98 -7.76 0.77
CA SER A 87 -3.74 -8.07 1.49
C SER A 87 -3.24 -6.84 2.26
N MET A 88 -2.31 -7.08 3.19
CA MET A 88 -1.61 -5.98 3.87
C MET A 88 -0.83 -5.07 2.90
N TYR A 89 -0.34 -5.62 1.78
CA TYR A 89 0.29 -4.81 0.72
C TYR A 89 -0.71 -3.87 0.07
N ASP A 90 -1.90 -4.37 -0.27
CA ASP A 90 -2.98 -3.57 -0.87
C ASP A 90 -3.39 -2.42 0.05
N TYR A 91 -3.56 -2.73 1.33
CA TYR A 91 -3.86 -1.73 2.35
C TYR A 91 -2.80 -0.63 2.42
N ASN A 92 -1.52 -1.01 2.54
CA ASN A 92 -0.42 -0.07 2.66
C ASN A 92 -0.27 0.79 1.39
N SER A 93 -0.43 0.18 0.21
CA SER A 93 -0.40 0.84 -1.09
C SER A 93 -1.49 1.91 -1.23
N ILE A 94 -2.72 1.60 -0.84
CA ILE A 94 -3.85 2.55 -0.85
C ILE A 94 -3.63 3.68 0.17
N MET A 95 -3.24 3.35 1.41
CA MET A 95 -3.04 4.34 2.45
C MET A 95 -1.87 5.29 2.17
N ALA A 96 -0.83 4.84 1.46
CA ALA A 96 0.26 5.71 1.03
C ALA A 96 -0.24 6.84 0.11
N VAL A 97 -1.09 6.52 -0.87
CA VAL A 97 -1.69 7.51 -1.78
C VAL A 97 -2.61 8.45 -1.01
N ILE A 98 -3.47 7.92 -0.14
CA ILE A 98 -4.36 8.73 0.71
C ILE A 98 -3.56 9.73 1.57
N ASN A 99 -2.49 9.27 2.21
CA ASN A 99 -1.66 10.13 3.05
C ASN A 99 -0.92 11.19 2.23
N GLN A 100 -0.46 10.86 1.02
CA GLN A 100 0.12 11.82 0.09
C GLN A 100 -0.89 12.92 -0.27
N HIS A 101 -2.15 12.56 -0.54
CA HIS A 101 -3.21 13.53 -0.83
C HIS A 101 -3.51 14.43 0.37
N LYS A 102 -3.66 13.85 1.58
CA LYS A 102 -3.82 14.63 2.82
C LYS A 102 -2.69 15.63 3.04
N GLN A 103 -1.44 15.22 2.78
CA GLN A 103 -0.28 16.11 2.87
C GLN A 103 -0.31 17.23 1.83
N LYS A 104 -0.65 16.92 0.57
CA LYS A 104 -0.79 17.93 -0.50
C LYS A 104 -1.84 18.99 -0.14
N ILE A 105 -2.96 18.60 0.45
CA ILE A 105 -4.03 19.53 0.85
C ILE A 105 -3.62 20.37 2.05
N ASN A 106 -3.03 19.76 3.08
CA ASN A 106 -2.62 20.48 4.30
C ASN A 106 -1.41 21.40 4.12
N ASN A 107 -0.61 21.18 3.07
CA ASN A 107 0.55 22.03 2.73
C ASN A 107 0.23 23.08 1.65
N LYS A 108 -1.04 23.25 1.26
CA LYS A 108 -1.53 24.37 0.45
C LYS A 108 -1.94 25.54 1.35
#